data_AF-A0A919KHL4-F1
#
_entry.id   AF-A0A919KHL4-F1
#
_cell.length_a   1.000
_cell.length_b   1.000
_cell.length_c   1.000
_cell.angle_alpha   90.00
_cell.angle_beta   90.00
_cell.angle_gamma   90.00
#
_symmetry.space_group_name_H-M   'P 1'
#
loop_
_entity.id
_entity.type
_entity.pdbx_description
1 polymer ?
#
loop_
_entity_poly.entity_id
_entity_poly.type
_entity_poly.pdbx_seq_one_letter_code
_entity_poly.pdbx_strand_id
1 'polypeptide(L)'
;MEEAAAELLINSRGLFLPHSGDDMVVSGSYFFAASLGVPVIARRNPFLGWLSSLPSAKGIFFYQSRRDIEGFYKMGTDATSSEEILAFANAEFGKRKIELCWRMVFNSIDIKC
;
A
#
# COMPACT_ATOMS: atom_id res chain seq x y z
N MET A 1 8.71 17.15 11.14
CA MET A 1 9.60 16.10 10.58
C MET A 1 8.83 15.22 9.60
N GLU A 2 7.62 14.76 9.94
CA GLU A 2 6.76 13.97 9.03
C GLU A 2 6.25 14.78 7.82
N GLU A 3 5.94 16.06 7.97
CA GLU A 3 5.49 16.94 6.87
C GLU A 3 6.53 17.03 5.74
N ALA A 4 7.81 17.24 6.07
CA ALA A 4 8.88 17.29 5.07
C ALA A 4 9.04 15.95 4.32
N ALA A 5 8.89 14.81 5.02
CA ALA A 5 8.95 13.50 4.38
C ALA A 5 7.74 13.27 3.44
N ALA A 6 6.56 13.74 3.83
CA ALA A 6 5.36 13.65 3.01
C ALA A 6 5.49 14.52 1.75
N GLU A 7 5.99 15.76 1.88
CA GLU A 7 6.26 16.65 0.74
C GLU A 7 7.28 16.05 -0.23
N LEU A 8 8.36 15.44 0.28
CA LEU A 8 9.34 14.76 -0.58
C LEU A 8 8.70 13.59 -1.33
N LEU A 9 7.82 12.83 -0.67
CA LEU A 9 7.22 11.65 -1.26
C LEU A 9 6.10 11.98 -2.26
N ILE A 10 5.25 12.98 -1.98
CA ILE A 10 4.12 13.36 -2.85
C ILE A 10 4.59 13.90 -4.21
N ASN A 11 5.79 14.50 -4.24
CA ASN A 11 6.42 14.98 -5.47
C ASN A 11 7.21 13.88 -6.21
N SER A 12 7.30 12.67 -5.64
CA SER A 12 7.95 11.53 -6.29
C SER A 12 6.99 10.86 -7.28
N ARG A 13 7.55 10.14 -8.26
CA ARG A 13 6.75 9.28 -9.15
C ARG A 13 6.23 8.01 -8.48
N GLY A 14 6.74 7.69 -7.29
CA GLY A 14 6.46 6.43 -6.62
C GLY A 14 7.55 6.05 -5.63
N LEU A 15 7.19 5.20 -4.68
CA LEU A 15 8.10 4.65 -3.68
C LEU A 15 8.64 3.30 -4.13
N PHE A 16 9.96 3.19 -4.18
CA PHE A 16 10.64 1.92 -4.43
C PHE A 16 10.91 1.17 -3.13
N LEU A 17 10.38 -0.04 -3.01
CA LEU A 17 10.60 -0.94 -1.87
C LEU A 17 11.47 -2.13 -2.31
N PRO A 18 12.80 -2.03 -2.17
CA PRO A 18 13.71 -3.06 -2.66
C PRO A 18 13.70 -4.36 -1.86
N HIS A 19 13.25 -4.28 -0.61
CA HIS A 19 13.38 -5.33 0.38
C HIS A 19 12.32 -6.43 0.16
N SER A 20 12.76 -7.67 0.02
CA SER A 20 11.94 -8.87 0.15
C SER A 20 12.50 -9.69 1.31
N GLY A 21 11.97 -9.49 2.51
CA GLY A 21 11.98 -10.56 3.49
C GLY A 21 10.88 -11.56 3.14
N ASP A 22 11.09 -12.84 3.46
CA ASP A 22 10.06 -13.88 3.28
C ASP A 22 8.97 -13.81 4.35
N ASP A 23 9.21 -13.07 5.43
CA ASP A 23 8.26 -12.84 6.48
C ASP A 23 7.12 -11.91 6.02
N MET A 24 5.90 -12.22 6.48
CA MET A 24 4.76 -11.31 6.33
C MET A 24 4.97 -10.10 7.27
N VAL A 25 5.76 -9.13 6.82
CA VAL A 25 5.95 -7.86 7.51
C VAL A 25 5.03 -6.83 6.90
N VAL A 26 4.17 -6.27 7.76
CA VAL A 26 3.35 -5.11 7.44
C VAL A 26 4.26 -3.93 7.11
N SER A 27 4.16 -3.39 5.90
CA SER A 27 5.05 -2.33 5.44
C SER A 27 4.50 -0.95 5.82
N GLY A 28 5.09 -0.33 6.85
CA GLY A 28 4.78 1.06 7.21
C GLY A 28 5.05 2.03 6.05
N SER A 29 6.11 1.78 5.27
CA SER A 29 6.44 2.56 4.08
C SER A 29 5.37 2.46 2.99
N TYR A 30 4.74 1.29 2.81
CA TYR A 30 3.58 1.15 1.92
C TYR A 30 2.42 2.03 2.41
N PHE A 31 2.05 1.95 3.70
CA PHE A 31 0.93 2.73 4.22
C PHE A 31 1.18 4.23 4.13
N PHE A 32 2.41 4.68 4.39
CA PHE A 32 2.77 6.07 4.24
C PHE A 32 2.60 6.54 2.78
N ALA A 33 3.14 5.80 1.80
CA ALA A 33 2.94 6.11 0.38
C ALA A 33 1.46 6.09 -0.03
N ALA A 34 0.73 5.06 0.37
CA ALA A 34 -0.70 4.92 0.06
C ALA A 34 -1.54 6.06 0.67
N SER A 35 -1.19 6.53 1.87
CA SER A 35 -1.85 7.66 2.54
C SER A 35 -1.63 9.00 1.83
N LEU A 36 -0.64 9.08 0.94
CA LEU A 36 -0.33 10.25 0.10
C LEU A 36 -0.74 10.04 -1.36
N GLY A 37 -1.38 8.92 -1.71
CA GLY A 37 -1.73 8.62 -3.10
C GLY A 37 -0.51 8.35 -3.99
N VAL A 38 0.60 7.91 -3.40
CA VAL A 38 1.86 7.65 -4.12
C VAL A 38 1.96 6.16 -4.43
N PRO A 39 2.15 5.77 -5.71
CA PRO A 39 2.25 4.37 -6.08
C PRO A 39 3.54 3.73 -5.53
N VAL A 40 3.49 2.42 -5.32
CA VAL A 40 4.60 1.63 -4.77
C VAL A 40 5.05 0.62 -5.82
N ILE A 41 6.36 0.58 -6.06
CA ILE A 41 7.01 -0.48 -6.83
C ILE A 41 7.88 -1.33 -5.90
N ALA A 42 7.60 -2.62 -5.82
CA ALA A 42 8.17 -3.50 -4.80
C ALA A 42 8.47 -4.91 -5.33
N ARG A 43 9.33 -5.64 -4.62
CA ARG A 43 9.39 -7.10 -4.81
C ARG A 43 8.15 -7.73 -4.18
N ARG A 44 7.66 -8.80 -4.79
CA ARG A 44 6.53 -9.56 -4.22
C ARG A 44 6.97 -10.19 -2.89
N ASN A 45 6.20 -9.92 -1.83
CA ASN A 45 6.29 -10.59 -0.53
C ASN A 45 4.87 -11.02 -0.11
N PRO A 46 4.67 -11.78 0.98
CA PRO A 46 3.35 -12.27 1.36
C PRO A 46 2.32 -11.15 1.59
N PHE A 47 2.70 -10.06 2.27
CA PHE A 47 1.81 -8.94 2.56
C PHE A 47 1.36 -8.23 1.28
N LEU A 48 2.31 -7.80 0.44
CA LEU A 48 2.01 -7.09 -0.81
C LEU A 48 1.30 -8.03 -1.81
N GLY A 49 1.64 -9.32 -1.79
CA GLY A 49 0.98 -10.34 -2.59
C GLY A 49 -0.50 -10.47 -2.23
N TRP A 50 -0.82 -10.59 -0.95
CA TRP A 50 -2.20 -10.55 -0.45
C TRP A 50 -2.90 -9.25 -0.83
N LEU A 51 -2.25 -8.12 -0.60
CA LEU A 51 -2.80 -6.80 -0.88
C LEU A 51 -3.18 -6.64 -2.36
N SER A 52 -2.33 -7.12 -3.27
CA SER A 52 -2.60 -7.13 -4.72
C SER A 52 -3.71 -8.08 -5.15
N SER A 53 -4.10 -9.02 -4.29
CA SER A 53 -5.22 -9.94 -4.56
C SER A 53 -6.58 -9.34 -4.23
N LEU A 54 -6.61 -8.18 -3.56
CA LEU A 54 -7.86 -7.49 -3.27
C LEU A 54 -8.47 -6.97 -4.58
N PRO A 55 -9.80 -7.15 -4.81
CA PRO A 55 -10.45 -6.78 -6.08
C PRO A 55 -10.28 -5.32 -6.49
N SER A 56 -10.09 -4.43 -5.51
CA SER A 56 -9.95 -2.98 -5.66
C SER A 56 -8.51 -2.49 -5.51
N ALA A 57 -7.51 -3.38 -5.49
CA ALA A 57 -6.12 -3.01 -5.27
C ALA A 57 -5.62 -2.02 -6.32
N LYS A 58 -5.05 -0.90 -5.86
CA LYS A 58 -4.53 0.20 -6.70
C LYS A 58 -3.14 0.62 -6.25
N GLY A 59 -2.32 1.06 -7.19
CA GLY A 59 -1.03 1.68 -6.90
C GLY A 59 0.08 0.74 -6.44
N ILE A 60 0.00 -0.56 -6.73
CA ILE A 60 1.05 -1.54 -6.37
C ILE A 60 1.57 -2.20 -7.64
N PHE A 61 2.86 -2.08 -7.87
CA PHE A 61 3.57 -2.62 -9.01
C PHE A 61 4.65 -3.58 -8.53
N PHE A 62 4.68 -4.79 -9.09
CA PHE A 62 5.72 -5.74 -8.79
C PHE A 62 6.84 -5.69 -9.81
N TYR A 63 8.08 -5.76 -9.34
CA TYR A 63 9.24 -5.89 -10.21
C TYR A 63 10.00 -7.19 -9.91
N GLN A 64 10.54 -7.79 -10.96
CA GLN A 64 11.44 -8.94 -10.91
C GLN A 64 12.78 -8.62 -11.57
N SER A 65 12.81 -7.62 -12.44
CA SER A 65 13.95 -7.22 -13.22
C SER A 65 14.11 -5.71 -13.27
N ARG A 66 15.30 -5.27 -13.67
CA ARG A 66 15.57 -3.86 -13.98
C ARG A 66 14.61 -3.29 -15.04
N ARG A 67 14.18 -4.13 -16.00
CA ARG A 67 13.27 -3.72 -17.07
C ARG A 67 11.90 -3.29 -16.51
N ASP A 68 11.42 -3.95 -15.46
CA ASP A 68 10.14 -3.61 -14.84
C ASP A 68 10.21 -2.24 -14.15
N ILE A 69 11.35 -1.94 -13.51
CA ILE A 69 11.61 -0.64 -12.87
C ILE A 69 11.67 0.47 -13.94
N GLU A 70 12.39 0.22 -15.03
CA GLU A 70 12.44 1.16 -16.16
C GLU A 70 11.06 1.35 -16.80
N GLY A 71 10.26 0.28 -16.88
CA GLY A 71 8.87 0.32 -17.36
C GLY A 71 7.99 1.19 -16.48
N PHE A 72 8.03 0.99 -15.16
CA PHE A 72 7.32 1.82 -14.18
C PHE A 72 7.68 3.30 -14.31
N TYR A 73 8.97 3.62 -14.46
CA TYR A 73 9.42 5.00 -14.65
C TYR A 73 8.92 5.62 -15.96
N LYS A 74 8.83 4.83 -17.04
CA LYS A 74 8.46 5.29 -18.40
C LYS A 74 6.96 5.35 -18.63
N MET A 75 6.16 4.46 -18.02
CA MET A 75 4.71 4.43 -18.18
C MET A 75 4.03 5.66 -17.60
N GLY A 76 4.72 6.44 -16.77
CA GLY A 76 4.11 7.56 -16.07
C GLY A 76 3.01 7.09 -15.12
N THR A 77 2.43 8.02 -14.38
CA THR A 77 1.31 7.78 -13.45
C THR A 77 -0.01 7.42 -14.16
N ASP A 78 0.02 7.15 -15.48
CA ASP A 78 -1.16 7.03 -16.35
C ASP A 78 -2.00 5.77 -16.08
N ALA A 79 -1.48 4.80 -15.31
CA ALA A 79 -2.20 3.57 -15.00
C ALA A 79 -3.09 3.67 -13.75
N THR A 80 -2.83 4.59 -12.82
CA THR A 80 -3.61 4.74 -11.60
C THR A 80 -3.41 6.15 -11.01
N SER A 81 -4.49 6.88 -10.79
CA SER A 81 -4.41 8.23 -10.22
C SER A 81 -4.14 8.21 -8.71
N SER A 82 -3.59 9.29 -8.17
CA SER A 82 -3.39 9.45 -6.72
C SER A 82 -4.72 9.35 -5.96
N GLU A 83 -5.81 9.86 -6.54
CA GLU A 83 -7.16 9.75 -5.97
C GLU A 83 -7.63 8.31 -5.88
N GLU A 84 -7.35 7.47 -6.89
CA GLU A 84 -7.70 6.04 -6.87
C GLU A 84 -6.92 5.29 -5.78
N ILE A 85 -5.63 5.62 -5.60
CA ILE A 85 -4.79 5.03 -4.55
C ILE A 85 -5.31 5.43 -3.16
N LEU A 86 -5.60 6.72 -2.97
CA LEU A 86 -6.18 7.23 -1.72
C LEU A 86 -7.55 6.63 -1.43
N ALA A 87 -8.40 6.48 -2.44
CA ALA A 87 -9.71 5.88 -2.30
C ALA A 87 -9.61 4.42 -1.87
N PHE A 88 -8.72 3.63 -2.51
CA PHE A 88 -8.43 2.26 -2.11
C PHE A 88 -7.89 2.19 -0.68
N ALA A 89 -6.88 3.01 -0.34
CA ALA A 89 -6.28 3.02 0.99
C ALA A 89 -7.31 3.34 2.08
N ASN A 90 -8.19 4.32 1.85
CA ASN A 90 -9.25 4.67 2.79
C ASN A 90 -10.35 3.60 2.87
N ALA A 91 -10.67 2.92 1.78
CA ALA A 91 -11.68 1.86 1.77
C ALA A 91 -11.24 0.63 2.57
N GLU A 92 -9.97 0.23 2.44
CA GLU A 92 -9.45 -1.00 3.09
C GLU A 92 -8.79 -0.76 4.44
N PHE A 93 -8.22 0.43 4.68
CA PHE A 93 -7.43 0.73 5.88
C PHE A 93 -7.88 2.00 6.60
N GLY A 94 -8.89 2.70 6.08
CA GLY A 94 -9.42 3.90 6.71
C GLY A 94 -10.17 3.60 8.01
N LYS A 95 -10.32 4.65 8.83
CA LYS A 95 -10.92 4.60 10.17
C LYS A 95 -12.20 3.76 10.24
N ARG A 96 -13.15 3.98 9.33
CA ARG A 96 -14.44 3.27 9.30
C ARG A 96 -14.27 1.75 9.15
N LYS A 97 -13.41 1.32 8.22
CA LYS A 97 -13.15 -0.11 7.98
C LYS A 97 -12.48 -0.74 9.20
N ILE A 98 -11.50 -0.05 9.78
CA ILE A 98 -10.78 -0.50 10.97
C ILE A 98 -11.71 -0.62 12.18
N GLU A 99 -12.61 0.35 12.42
CA GLU A 99 -13.62 0.29 13.48
C GLU A 99 -14.57 -0.91 13.31
N LEU A 100 -14.99 -1.21 12.08
CA LEU A 100 -15.80 -2.38 11.79
C LEU A 100 -15.03 -3.69 12.04
N CYS A 101 -13.77 -3.77 11.61
CA CYS A 101 -12.90 -4.92 11.90
C CYS A 101 -12.74 -5.15 13.40
N TRP A 102 -12.48 -4.10 14.17
CA TRP A 102 -12.38 -4.20 15.62
C TRP A 102 -13.68 -4.67 16.28
N ARG A 103 -14.83 -4.17 15.85
CA ARG A 103 -16.13 -4.66 16.34
C ARG A 103 -16.32 -6.15 16.08
N MET A 104 -15.96 -6.65 14.90
CA MET A 104 -16.04 -8.07 14.60
C MET A 104 -15.11 -8.89 15.51
N VAL A 105 -13.88 -8.41 15.72
CA VAL A 105 -12.93 -9.05 16.64
C VAL A 105 -13.50 -9.10 18.05
N PHE A 106 -13.97 -7.97 18.60
CA PHE A 106 -14.55 -7.93 19.94
C PHE A 106 -15.77 -8.84 20.09
N ASN A 107 -16.64 -8.92 19.09
CA ASN A 107 -17.79 -9.81 19.10
C ASN A 107 -17.41 -11.29 18.98
N SER A 108 -16.24 -11.60 18.41
CA SER A 108 -15.72 -12.97 18.28
C SER A 108 -14.96 -13.46 19.50
N ILE A 109 -14.53 -12.54 20.37
CA ILE A 109 -13.86 -12.88 21.61
C ILE A 109 -14.95 -13.23 22.63
N ASP A 110 -15.19 -14.52 22.78
CA ASP A 110 -16.09 -15.08 23.79
C ASP A 110 -15.39 -15.00 25.16
N ILE A 111 -15.53 -13.86 25.85
CA ILE A 111 -15.06 -13.71 27.22
C ILE A 111 -16.09 -14.42 28.11
N LYS A 112 -15.82 -15.68 28.45
CA LYS A 112 -16.51 -16.33 29.58
C LYS A 112 -16.11 -15.58 30.85
N CYS A 113 -16.99 -14.71 31.34
CA CYS A 113 -16.93 -14.18 32.71
C CYS A 113 -17.20 -15.31 33.72
#